data_AF-A0A150SJK6-F1
#
_entry.id   AF-A0A150SJK6-F1
#
_cell.length_a   1.000
_cell.length_b   1.000
_cell.length_c   1.000
_cell.angle_alpha   90.00
_cell.angle_beta   90.00
_cell.angle_gamma   90.00
#
_symmetry.space_group_name_H-M   'P 1'
#
loop_
_entity.id
_entity.type
_entity.pdbx_description
1 polymer ?
#
loop_
_entity_poly.entity_id
_entity_poly.type
_entity_poly.pdbx_seq_one_letter_code
_entity_poly.pdbx_strand_id
1 'polypeptide(L)'
;MGTSVAYKVILGRGAAHTIATIIPISMGDNPGILGGVVSRRNMGPSRRLVPYPKLLLQNKPAVRLGATGLQNQININGTNIVPSQPKVLLL
;
A
#
# COMPACT_ATOMS: atom_id res chain seq x y z
N MET A 1 -0.71 4.50 -9.13
CA MET A 1 -0.28 3.16 -9.61
C MET A 1 0.89 2.69 -8.77
N GLY A 2 0.87 1.46 -8.25
CA GLY A 2 1.97 0.91 -7.46
C GLY A 2 3.05 0.28 -8.35
N THR A 3 4.30 0.32 -7.94
CA THR A 3 5.44 -0.36 -8.57
C THR A 3 5.71 -1.68 -7.85
N SER A 4 6.31 -2.66 -8.53
CA SER A 4 6.56 -4.02 -7.98
C SER A 4 5.27 -4.75 -7.55
N VAL A 5 4.21 -4.56 -8.33
CA VAL A 5 2.95 -5.33 -8.25
C VAL A 5 3.12 -6.72 -8.84
N ALA A 6 2.17 -7.61 -8.56
CA ALA A 6 2.16 -8.94 -9.14
C ALA A 6 1.65 -8.90 -10.60
N TYR A 7 2.52 -8.60 -11.57
CA TYR A 7 2.12 -8.32 -12.96
C TYR A 7 1.41 -9.48 -13.70
N LYS A 8 1.66 -10.75 -13.32
CA LYS A 8 1.01 -11.92 -13.95
C LYS A 8 -0.35 -12.25 -13.33
N VAL A 9 -0.73 -11.61 -12.22
CA VAL A 9 -2.02 -11.85 -11.57
C VAL A 9 -2.88 -10.61 -11.72
N ILE A 10 -4.01 -10.75 -12.41
CA ILE A 10 -4.95 -9.65 -12.65
C ILE A 10 -6.18 -9.83 -11.76
N LEU A 11 -6.47 -8.84 -10.93
CA LEU A 11 -7.68 -8.76 -10.10
C LEU A 11 -8.44 -7.49 -10.48
N GLY A 12 -9.74 -7.61 -10.78
CA GLY A 12 -10.59 -6.44 -11.04
C GLY A 12 -10.08 -5.51 -12.16
N ARG A 13 -9.39 -6.06 -13.17
CA ARG A 13 -8.76 -5.37 -14.32
C ARG A 13 -7.42 -4.68 -14.05
N GLY A 14 -6.80 -4.88 -12.88
CA GLY A 14 -5.46 -4.37 -12.56
C GLY A 14 -4.52 -5.46 -12.05
N ALA A 15 -3.21 -5.21 -12.09
CA ALA A 15 -2.21 -6.09 -11.48
C ALA A 15 -2.41 -6.12 -9.95
N ALA A 16 -2.27 -7.30 -9.35
CA ALA A 16 -2.59 -7.48 -7.95
C ALA A 16 -1.53 -6.89 -7.01
N HIS A 17 -1.98 -6.26 -5.93
CA HIS A 17 -1.12 -5.68 -4.91
C HIS A 17 -0.59 -6.74 -3.95
N THR A 18 0.72 -6.68 -3.65
CA THR A 18 1.41 -7.55 -2.69
C THR A 18 2.19 -6.72 -1.69
N ILE A 19 2.78 -7.37 -0.69
CA ILE A 19 3.62 -6.67 0.30
C ILE A 19 4.86 -6.00 -0.32
N ALA A 20 5.31 -6.46 -1.50
CA ALA A 20 6.41 -5.83 -2.23
C ALA A 20 5.98 -4.60 -3.01
N THR A 21 4.67 -4.32 -3.10
CA THR A 21 4.18 -3.18 -3.86
C THR A 21 4.49 -1.87 -3.15
N ILE A 22 5.07 -0.93 -3.88
CA ILE A 22 5.36 0.42 -3.42
C ILE A 22 4.43 1.38 -4.15
N ILE A 23 3.68 2.17 -3.40
CA ILE A 23 2.91 3.28 -3.95
C ILE A 23 3.86 4.49 -3.94
N PRO A 24 4.23 5.06 -5.10
CA PRO A 24 5.29 6.08 -5.17
C PRO A 24 4.91 7.39 -4.48
N ILE A 25 3.62 7.70 -4.43
CA ILE A 25 3.08 8.94 -3.89
C ILE A 25 1.97 8.59 -2.90
N SER A 26 2.15 8.96 -1.63
CA SER A 26 1.13 8.88 -0.58
C SER A 26 0.62 10.28 -0.24
N MET A 27 -0.70 10.46 -0.33
CA MET A 27 -1.43 11.68 0.00
C MET A 27 -2.33 11.39 1.19
N GLY A 28 -2.24 12.17 2.26
CA GLY A 28 -3.01 11.95 3.49
C GLY A 28 -2.21 12.10 4.78
N ASP A 29 -0.89 12.21 4.66
CA ASP A 29 0.05 12.43 5.76
C ASP A 29 0.85 13.72 5.56
N ASN A 30 0.21 14.74 4.97
CA ASN A 30 0.76 16.09 4.81
C ASN A 30 0.28 16.97 5.97
N PRO A 31 1.14 17.41 6.91
CA PRO A 31 0.71 18.29 8.01
C PRO A 31 0.70 19.77 7.57
N GLY A 32 0.21 20.06 6.36
CA GLY A 32 0.11 21.42 5.83
C GLY A 32 1.46 22.14 5.75
N ILE A 33 1.55 23.32 6.37
CA ILE A 33 2.68 24.26 6.30
C ILE A 33 3.99 23.67 6.85
N LEU A 34 3.92 22.74 7.81
CA LEU A 34 5.12 22.18 8.46
C LEU A 34 5.77 21.05 7.66
N GLY A 35 5.10 20.53 6.63
CA GLY A 35 5.51 19.33 5.90
C GLY A 35 5.68 18.11 6.80
N GLY A 36 5.84 16.89 6.26
CA GLY A 36 5.88 15.67 7.08
C GLY A 36 6.84 15.81 8.27
N VAL A 37 6.32 16.01 9.48
CA VAL A 37 7.11 16.52 10.63
C VAL A 37 8.27 15.57 10.95
N VAL A 38 8.06 14.27 10.72
CA VAL A 38 9.06 13.25 10.96
C VAL A 38 9.91 12.98 9.71
N SER A 39 9.29 12.92 8.53
CA SER A 39 9.99 12.55 7.27
C SER A 39 10.64 13.73 6.53
N ARG A 40 10.35 14.98 6.94
CA ARG A 40 10.69 16.25 6.28
C ARG A 40 10.28 16.34 4.81
N ARG A 41 9.32 15.52 4.40
CA ARG A 41 8.78 15.47 3.03
C ARG A 41 7.28 15.56 3.11
N ASN A 42 6.66 16.16 2.11
CA ASN A 42 5.19 16.17 2.05
C ASN A 42 4.75 14.88 1.39
N MET A 43 5.29 14.58 0.21
CA MET A 43 4.86 13.45 -0.60
C MET A 43 5.99 12.43 -0.66
N GLY A 44 5.67 11.18 -0.38
CA GLY A 44 6.66 10.10 -0.42
C GLY A 44 6.04 8.73 -0.67
N PRO A 45 6.88 7.70 -0.77
CA PRO A 45 6.41 6.35 -1.02
C PRO A 45 5.68 5.78 0.20
N SER A 46 4.67 4.96 -0.07
CA SER A 46 3.97 4.14 0.92
C SER A 46 4.10 2.65 0.57
N ARG A 47 4.18 1.82 1.61
CA ARG A 47 4.22 0.36 1.48
C ARG A 47 3.42 -0.32 2.58
N ARG A 48 2.90 -1.52 2.29
CA ARG A 48 2.29 -2.38 3.31
C ARG A 48 3.35 -3.14 4.08
N LEU A 49 3.11 -3.37 5.36
CA LEU A 49 3.96 -4.22 6.20
C LEU A 49 3.21 -5.46 6.70
N VAL A 50 1.89 -5.39 6.82
CA VAL A 50 1.08 -6.54 7.27
C VAL A 50 0.64 -7.37 6.06
N PRO A 51 1.14 -8.61 5.90
CA PRO A 51 0.72 -9.51 4.83
C PRO A 51 -0.63 -10.17 5.12
N TYR A 52 -1.27 -10.70 4.09
CA TYR A 52 -2.32 -11.70 4.23
C TYR A 52 -1.68 -13.10 4.19
N PRO A 53 -1.83 -13.92 5.26
CA PRO A 53 -1.04 -15.14 5.43
C PRO A 53 -1.47 -16.31 4.52
N LYS A 54 -2.69 -16.29 3.96
CA LYS A 54 -3.26 -17.45 3.27
C LYS A 54 -3.16 -17.40 1.74
N LEU A 55 -2.72 -16.28 1.16
CA LEU A 55 -2.64 -16.11 -0.29
C LEU A 55 -1.29 -15.53 -0.70
N LEU A 56 -0.62 -16.25 -1.60
CA LEU A 56 0.56 -15.77 -2.29
C LEU A 56 0.18 -15.41 -3.73
N LEU A 57 0.59 -14.22 -4.17
CA LEU A 57 0.45 -13.73 -5.53
C LEU A 57 1.85 -13.57 -6.09
N GLN A 58 2.21 -14.38 -7.09
CA GLN A 58 3.59 -14.50 -7.59
C GLN A 58 4.62 -14.72 -6.47
N ASN A 59 4.38 -15.72 -5.61
CA ASN A 59 5.26 -16.07 -4.48
C ASN A 59 5.45 -14.95 -3.45
N LYS A 60 4.60 -13.93 -3.45
CA LYS A 60 4.64 -12.83 -2.48
C LYS A 60 3.30 -12.76 -1.74
N PRO A 61 3.29 -12.52 -0.42
CA PRO A 61 2.04 -12.38 0.32
C PRO A 61 1.17 -11.25 -0.23
N ALA A 62 -0.12 -11.55 -0.39
CA ALA A 62 -1.13 -10.59 -0.81
C ALA A 62 -1.35 -9.52 0.27
N VAL A 63 -1.95 -8.39 -0.12
CA VAL A 63 -2.38 -7.33 0.80
C VAL A 63 -3.88 -7.43 1.04
N ARG A 64 -4.29 -7.42 2.31
CA ARG A 64 -5.70 -7.42 2.73
C ARG A 64 -6.22 -6.03 3.07
N LEU A 65 -7.55 -5.91 3.10
CA LEU A 65 -8.23 -4.81 3.77
C LEU A 65 -7.79 -4.77 5.24
N GLY A 66 -7.56 -3.59 5.79
CA GLY A 66 -7.14 -3.44 7.19
C GLY A 66 -5.70 -3.86 7.47
N ALA A 67 -4.91 -4.27 6.46
CA ALA A 67 -3.46 -4.31 6.62
C ALA A 67 -2.95 -2.93 7.09
N THR A 68 -1.74 -2.83 7.67
CA THR A 68 -1.09 -1.57 8.12
C THR A 68 0.35 -1.46 7.58
N GLY A 69 0.97 -0.28 7.67
CA GLY A 69 2.24 0.02 7.02
C GLY A 69 2.53 1.51 6.90
N LEU A 70 3.71 1.83 6.39
CA LEU A 70 4.25 3.19 6.44
C LEU A 70 3.72 4.06 5.30
N GLN A 71 3.39 5.30 5.62
CA GLN A 71 3.14 6.38 4.66
C GLN A 71 4.25 7.43 4.76
N ASN A 72 4.63 7.97 3.60
CA ASN A 72 5.72 8.93 3.44
C ASN A 72 6.96 8.58 4.28
N GLN A 73 7.51 7.39 4.00
CA GLN A 73 8.64 6.77 4.71
C GLN A 73 8.40 6.42 6.17
N ILE A 74 8.36 7.42 7.06
CA ILE A 74 8.28 7.25 8.52
C ILE A 74 7.30 8.23 9.16
N ASN A 75 6.48 8.90 8.35
CA ASN A 75 5.67 10.01 8.85
C ASN A 75 4.47 9.52 9.66
N ILE A 76 3.80 8.48 9.18
CA ILE A 76 2.65 7.88 9.88
C ILE A 76 2.47 6.41 9.49
N ASN A 77 1.81 5.66 10.37
CA ASN A 77 1.29 4.34 10.05
C ASN A 77 -0.12 4.48 9.43
N GLY A 78 -0.26 4.11 8.16
CA GLY A 78 -1.54 4.18 7.44
C GLY A 78 -2.23 2.82 7.31
N THR A 79 -3.56 2.83 7.31
CA THR A 79 -4.41 1.64 7.20
C THR A 79 -5.14 1.58 5.84
N ASN A 80 -5.35 0.38 5.30
CA ASN A 80 -5.99 0.18 3.99
C ASN A 80 -7.48 0.00 4.29
N ILE A 81 -8.19 1.12 4.35
CA ILE A 81 -9.62 1.13 4.66
C ILE A 81 -10.50 0.98 3.42
N VAL A 82 -9.91 1.11 2.23
CA VAL A 82 -10.55 0.88 0.94
C VAL A 82 -9.88 -0.33 0.28
N PRO A 83 -10.65 -1.26 -0.31
CA PRO A 83 -10.08 -2.39 -1.04
C PRO A 83 -9.31 -1.92 -2.27
N SER A 84 -8.21 -2.59 -2.60
CA SER A 84 -7.35 -2.21 -3.74
C SER A 84 -8.01 -2.45 -5.11
N GLN A 85 -9.10 -3.21 -5.17
CA GLN A 85 -9.97 -3.33 -6.35
C GLN A 85 -11.39 -3.72 -5.91
N PRO A 86 -12.42 -3.44 -6.72
CA PRO A 86 -13.82 -3.55 -6.30
C PRO A 86 -14.45 -4.96 -6.40
N LYS A 87 -13.79 -5.93 -7.03
CA LYS A 87 -14.38 -7.25 -7.36
C LYS A 87 -14.08 -8.35 -6.34
N VAL A 88 -12.91 -8.32 -5.70
CA VAL A 88 -12.47 -9.35 -4.74
C VAL A 88 -12.07 -8.67 -3.43
N LEU A 89 -12.51 -9.18 -2.28
CA LEU A 89 -12.10 -8.65 -0.99
C LEU A 89 -11.24 -9.67 -0.26
N LEU A 90 -10.05 -9.26 0.15
CA LEU A 90 -9.16 -10.03 1.03
C LEU A 90 -9.29 -9.47 2.44
N LEU A 91 -9.65 -10.30 3.42
CA LEU A 91 -9.90 -9.94 4.82
C LEU A 91 -8.82 -10.41 5.77
#